data_AF-A0A174F954-F1
#
_entry.id   AF-A0A174F954-F1
#
_cell.length_a   1.000
_cell.length_b   1.000
_cell.length_c   1.000
_cell.angle_alpha   90.00
_cell.angle_beta   90.00
_cell.angle_gamma   90.00
#
_symmetry.space_group_name_H-M   'P 1'
#
loop_
_entity.id
_entity.type
_entity.pdbx_description
1 polymer ?
#
loop_
_entity_poly.entity_id
_entity_poly.type
_entity_poly.pdbx_seq_one_letter_code
_entity_poly.pdbx_strand_id
1 'polypeptide(L)'
;MQRLYKINPTCPGCGEEHLYWQVGLTDEEQAILDTHTEEHKGESSIVSLMSPPGLIITRRLKCGLCGTEFEARCAIYKEDEVGYTHPDMIPGCQMGEKPVF
;
A
#
# COMPACT_ATOMS: atom_id res chain seq x y z
N MET A 1 14.41 0.41 11.21
CA MET A 1 13.97 -0.18 9.92
C MET A 1 12.82 0.67 9.42
N GLN A 2 12.82 1.05 8.15
CA GLN A 2 11.71 1.80 7.52
C GLN A 2 10.51 0.87 7.34
N ARG A 3 9.29 1.36 7.58
CA ARG A 3 8.05 0.63 7.30
C ARG A 3 7.81 0.58 5.80
N LEU A 4 7.32 -0.56 5.32
CA LEU A 4 7.06 -0.82 3.90
C LEU A 4 5.57 -1.09 3.70
N TYR A 5 5.05 -0.64 2.58
CA TYR A 5 3.64 -0.77 2.22
C TYR A 5 3.50 -1.42 0.86
N LYS A 6 2.49 -2.27 0.68
CA LYS A 6 2.22 -2.93 -0.60
C LYS A 6 1.27 -2.07 -1.44
N ILE A 7 1.62 -1.88 -2.70
CA ILE A 7 0.72 -1.27 -3.70
C ILE A 7 0.64 -2.16 -4.93
N ASN A 8 -0.52 -2.19 -5.59
CA ASN A 8 -0.74 -2.97 -6.82
C ASN A 8 -1.51 -2.14 -7.87
N PRO A 9 -0.95 -1.03 -8.36
CA PRO A 9 -1.58 -0.28 -9.43
C PRO A 9 -1.60 -1.06 -10.74
N THR A 10 -2.66 -0.86 -11.53
CA THR A 10 -2.75 -1.38 -12.89
C THR A 10 -1.63 -0.81 -13.76
N CYS A 11 -0.88 -1.69 -14.45
CA CYS A 11 0.14 -1.26 -15.39
C CYS A 11 -0.50 -0.68 -16.66
N PRO A 12 -0.21 0.58 -17.05
CA PRO A 12 -0.84 1.21 -18.21
C PRO A 12 -0.43 0.58 -19.55
N GLY A 13 0.73 -0.06 -19.62
CA GLY A 13 1.18 -0.75 -20.83
C GLY A 13 0.51 -2.11 -21.07
N CYS A 14 0.00 -2.75 -20.02
CA CYS A 14 -0.59 -4.09 -20.10
C CYS A 14 -2.10 -4.09 -19.82
N GLY A 15 -2.60 -3.11 -19.07
CA GLY A 15 -4.00 -3.06 -18.63
C GLY A 15 -4.32 -3.96 -17.44
N GLU A 16 -3.34 -4.60 -16.80
CA GLU A 16 -3.55 -5.50 -15.66
C GLU A 16 -2.65 -5.17 -14.46
N GLU A 17 -3.10 -5.64 -13.30
CA GLU A 17 -2.40 -5.65 -12.01
C GLU A 17 -1.51 -6.89 -11.91
N HIS A 18 -0.21 -6.72 -12.15
CA HIS A 18 0.68 -7.88 -12.29
C HIS A 18 1.52 -8.20 -11.05
N LEU A 19 1.79 -7.19 -10.22
CA LEU A 19 2.82 -7.26 -9.18
C LEU A 19 2.38 -6.41 -8.00
N TYR A 20 2.64 -6.88 -6.79
CA TYR A 20 2.68 -6.00 -5.64
C TYR A 20 4.08 -5.39 -5.56
N TRP A 21 4.16 -4.06 -5.48
CA TRP A 21 5.38 -3.32 -5.18
C TRP A 21 5.41 -2.99 -3.69
N GLN A 22 6.58 -3.08 -3.08
CA GLN A 22 6.82 -2.59 -1.72
C GLN A 22 7.42 -1.19 -1.77
N VAL A 23 6.75 -0.22 -1.15
CA VAL A 23 7.19 1.18 -1.13
C VAL A 23 7.42 1.66 0.30
N GLY A 24 8.48 2.44 0.48
CA GLY A 24 8.70 3.21 1.69
C GLY A 24 7.93 4.54 1.64
N LEU A 25 7.42 4.95 2.79
CA LEU A 25 6.92 6.30 3.01
C LEU A 25 8.04 7.21 3.51
N THR A 26 7.94 8.51 3.21
CA THR A 26 8.72 9.54 3.90
C THR A 26 8.23 9.69 5.34
N ASP A 27 9.02 10.35 6.20
CA ASP A 27 8.61 10.57 7.59
C ASP A 27 7.30 11.39 7.70
N GLU A 28 7.10 12.34 6.78
CA GLU A 28 5.87 13.15 6.72
C GLU A 28 4.66 12.34 6.28
N GLU A 29 4.78 11.56 5.19
CA GLU A 29 3.72 10.66 4.72
C GLU A 29 3.36 9.64 5.80
N GLN A 30 4.37 9.12 6.49
CA GLN A 30 4.20 8.19 7.57
C GLN A 30 3.45 8.80 8.77
N ALA A 31 3.78 10.04 9.15
CA ALA A 31 3.09 10.74 10.23
C ALA A 31 1.60 11.00 9.91
N ILE A 32 1.28 11.29 8.64
CA ILE A 32 -0.11 11.43 8.17
C ILE A 32 -0.86 10.11 8.32
N LEU A 33 -0.27 9.01 7.84
CA LEU A 33 -0.89 7.69 7.94
C LEU A 33 -1.06 7.24 9.40
N ASP A 34 -0.07 7.53 10.26
CA ASP A 34 -0.13 7.20 11.68
C ASP A 34 -1.26 7.96 12.39
N THR A 35 -1.48 9.23 12.03
CA THR A 35 -2.60 10.03 12.56
C THR A 35 -3.94 9.40 12.17
N HIS A 36 -4.12 9.07 10.89
CA HIS A 36 -5.34 8.41 10.41
C HIS A 36 -5.55 7.03 11.07
N THR A 37 -4.46 6.29 11.32
CA THR A 37 -4.51 4.98 11.99
C THR A 37 -4.99 5.12 13.43
N GLU A 38 -4.54 6.14 14.15
CA GLU A 38 -4.97 6.37 15.53
C GLU A 38 -6.44 6.82 15.61
N GLU A 39 -6.95 7.55 14.60
CA GLU A 39 -8.36 7.94 14.52
C GLU A 39 -9.31 6.72 14.40
N HIS A 40 -8.87 5.66 13.71
CA HIS A 40 -9.64 4.43 13.49
C HIS A 40 -9.31 3.33 14.52
N LYS A 41 -8.62 3.68 15.60
CA LYS A 41 -8.17 2.70 16.59
C LYS A 41 -9.35 2.08 17.34
N GLY A 42 -9.39 0.75 17.34
CA GLY A 42 -10.45 -0.03 17.97
C GLY A 42 -11.67 -0.26 17.08
N GLU A 43 -11.66 0.29 15.87
CA GLU A 43 -12.62 -0.06 14.83
C GLU A 43 -12.23 -1.37 14.13
N SER A 44 -13.15 -1.95 13.37
CA SER A 44 -12.84 -3.08 12.50
C SER A 44 -11.97 -2.62 11.33
N SER A 45 -11.04 -3.47 10.86
CA SER A 45 -10.14 -3.11 9.76
C SER A 45 -10.90 -2.72 8.48
N ILE A 46 -12.10 -3.27 8.27
CA ILE A 46 -12.91 -2.92 7.11
C ILE A 46 -13.45 -1.49 7.16
N VAL A 47 -13.64 -0.92 8.35
CA VAL A 47 -14.08 0.47 8.48
C VAL A 47 -12.97 1.41 8.00
N SER A 48 -11.73 1.21 8.49
CA SER A 48 -10.54 1.93 8.03
C SER A 48 -10.34 1.84 6.50
N LEU A 49 -10.49 0.65 5.92
CA LEU A 49 -10.34 0.43 4.47
C LEU A 49 -11.43 1.12 3.63
N MET A 50 -12.65 1.23 4.15
CA MET A 50 -13.79 1.83 3.45
C MET A 50 -13.89 3.34 3.68
N SER A 51 -13.17 3.88 4.67
CA SER A 51 -13.02 5.31 4.89
C SER A 51 -12.21 5.98 3.76
N PRO A 52 -12.35 7.30 3.57
CA PRO A 52 -11.45 8.05 2.71
C PRO A 52 -9.99 7.78 3.10
N PRO A 53 -9.09 7.56 2.13
CA PRO A 53 -7.71 7.22 2.45
C PRO A 53 -7.03 8.40 3.16
N GLY A 54 -6.47 8.12 4.35
CA GLY A 54 -5.69 9.11 5.09
C GLY A 54 -4.45 9.58 4.33
N LEU A 55 -3.91 8.74 3.44
CA LEU A 55 -2.73 9.05 2.63
C LEU A 55 -2.91 8.62 1.17
N ILE A 56 -2.58 9.52 0.25
CA ILE A 56 -2.41 9.21 -1.17
C ILE A 56 -0.99 9.59 -1.55
N ILE A 57 -0.23 8.64 -2.08
CA ILE A 57 1.14 8.86 -2.55
C ILE A 57 1.22 8.79 -4.08
N THR A 58 2.27 9.41 -4.62
CA THR A 58 2.71 9.19 -6.00
C THR A 58 4.08 8.55 -6.00
N ARG A 59 4.25 7.46 -6.77
CA ARG A 59 5.54 6.77 -6.94
C ARG A 59 5.77 6.42 -8.41
N ARG A 60 7.02 6.54 -8.85
CA ARG A 60 7.45 6.03 -10.15
C ARG A 60 7.75 4.54 -10.04
N LEU A 61 7.10 3.75 -10.87
CA LEU A 61 7.19 2.29 -10.89
C LEU A 61 7.63 1.82 -12.28
N LYS A 62 8.13 0.58 -12.31
CA LYS A 62 8.44 -0.14 -13.54
C LYS A 62 7.73 -1.48 -13.54
N CYS A 63 6.99 -1.76 -14.60
CA CYS A 63 6.33 -3.05 -14.78
C CYS A 63 7.37 -4.14 -15.01
N GLY A 64 7.35 -5.19 -14.18
CA GLY A 64 8.26 -6.32 -14.32
C GLY A 64 7.92 -7.26 -15.49
N LEU A 65 6.76 -7.13 -16.14
CA LEU A 65 6.38 -7.94 -17.31
C LEU A 65 6.71 -7.24 -18.63
N CYS A 66 6.16 -6.04 -18.86
CA CYS A 66 6.36 -5.32 -20.13
C CYS A 66 7.47 -4.27 -20.08
N GLY A 67 8.01 -3.96 -18.90
CA GLY A 67 9.06 -2.94 -18.74
C GLY A 67 8.59 -1.49 -18.77
N THR A 68 7.29 -1.22 -18.96
CA THR A 68 6.74 0.14 -18.94
C THR A 68 7.03 0.82 -17.61
N GLU A 69 7.61 2.02 -17.66
CA GLU A 69 7.77 2.91 -16.52
C GLU A 69 6.59 3.89 -16.46
N PHE A 70 6.04 4.10 -15.27
CA PHE A 70 4.86 4.94 -15.07
C PHE A 70 4.82 5.54 -13.68
N GLU A 71 4.10 6.65 -13.52
CA GLU A 71 3.77 7.20 -12.20
C GLU A 71 2.43 6.63 -11.74
N ALA A 72 2.43 6.02 -10.56
CA ALA A 72 1.24 5.49 -9.93
C ALA A 72 0.83 6.40 -8.77
N ARG A 73 -0.45 6.78 -8.76
CA ARG A 73 -1.09 7.46 -7.63
C ARG A 73 -1.90 6.43 -6.86
N CYS A 74 -1.49 6.13 -5.63
CA CYS A 74 -2.07 5.05 -4.83
C CYS A 74 -2.54 5.57 -3.47
N ALA A 75 -3.73 5.18 -3.06
CA ALA A 75 -4.14 5.25 -1.67
C ALA A 75 -3.32 4.25 -0.84
N ILE A 76 -2.93 4.64 0.36
CA ILE A 76 -2.21 3.79 1.30
C ILE A 76 -3.03 3.71 2.59
N TYR A 77 -3.30 2.49 3.02
CA TYR A 77 -3.96 2.17 4.27
C TYR A 77 -2.97 1.50 5.23
N LYS A 78 -3.30 1.47 6.52
CA LYS A 78 -2.48 0.77 7.52
C LYS A 78 -2.39 -0.73 7.19
N GLU A 79 -3.46 -1.25 6.64
CA GLU A 79 -3.67 -2.60 6.15
C GLU A 79 -2.69 -3.01 5.04
N ASP A 80 -2.13 -2.05 4.30
CA ASP A 80 -1.13 -2.29 3.27
C ASP A 80 0.28 -2.47 3.85
N GLU A 81 0.50 -2.17 5.13
CA GLU A 81 1.81 -2.30 5.78
C GLU A 81 2.26 -3.76 5.80
N VAL A 82 3.47 -4.00 5.29
CA VAL A 82 4.07 -5.33 5.22
C VAL A 82 4.20 -5.90 6.63
N GLY A 83 3.47 -6.98 6.90
CA GLY A 83 3.48 -7.68 8.18
C GLY A 83 2.47 -7.16 9.20
N TYR A 84 1.65 -6.15 8.86
CA TYR A 84 0.54 -5.74 9.72
C TYR A 84 -0.55 -6.82 9.76
N THR A 85 -1.14 -6.98 10.95
CA THR A 85 -2.25 -7.92 11.20
C THR A 85 -3.25 -7.26 12.13
N HIS A 86 -4.53 -7.39 11.84
CA HIS A 86 -5.62 -6.98 12.73
C HIS A 86 -6.41 -8.22 13.20
N PRO A 87 -6.98 -8.27 14.42
CA PRO A 87 -7.65 -9.46 14.96
C PRO A 87 -8.81 -10.01 14.13
N ASP A 88 -9.47 -9.17 13.33
CA ASP A 88 -10.57 -9.54 12.44
C ASP A 88 -10.12 -9.82 10.99
N MET A 89 -8.83 -9.66 10.68
CA MET A 89 -8.28 -9.95 9.37
C MET A 89 -7.95 -11.43 9.22
N ILE A 90 -8.35 -12.00 8.08
CA ILE A 90 -7.97 -13.36 7.72
C ILE A 90 -6.45 -13.37 7.41
N PRO A 91 -5.65 -14.22 8.08
CA PRO A 91 -4.24 -14.37 7.76
C PRO A 91 -4.09 -15.00 6.36
N GLY A 92 -3.94 -14.17 5.33
CA GLY A 92 -3.91 -14.65 3.95
C GLY A 92 -3.68 -13.59 2.87
N CYS A 93 -3.93 -12.32 3.13
CA CYS A 93 -3.68 -11.22 2.17
C CYS A 93 -2.19 -10.81 2.09
N GLN A 94 -1.25 -11.74 2.32
CA GLN A 94 0.18 -11.49 2.18
C GLN A 94 0.69 -11.86 0.77
N MET A 95 0.03 -11.42 -0.30
CA MET A 95 0.56 -11.65 -1.66
C MET A 95 1.72 -10.71 -1.99
N GLY A 96 2.71 -11.23 -2.73
CA GLY A 96 3.75 -10.48 -3.46
C GLY A 96 4.92 -9.94 -2.63
N GLU A 97 5.89 -10.81 -2.30
CA GLU A 97 7.19 -10.42 -1.78
C GLU A 97 8.17 -10.19 -2.94
N LYS A 98 8.12 -9.01 -3.57
CA LYS A 98 9.26 -8.55 -4.39
C LYS A 98 9.69 -7.16 -3.95
N PRO A 99 10.93 -7.00 -3.45
CA PRO A 99 11.48 -5.68 -3.17
C PRO A 99 11.66 -4.91 -4.48
N VAL A 100 11.45 -3.60 -4.43
CA VAL A 100 11.77 -2.68 -5.52
C VAL A 100 13.26 -2.36 -5.43
N PHE A 101 14.01 -2.63 -6.49
CA PHE A 101 15.36 -2.11 -6.73
C PHE A 101 15.27 -0.99 -7.77
#